data_AF-A0A7V9IRB2-F1
#
_entry.id   AF-A0A7V9IRB2-F1
#
_cell.length_a   1.000
_cell.length_b   1.000
_cell.length_c   1.000
_cell.angle_alpha   90.00
_cell.angle_beta   90.00
_cell.angle_gamma   90.00
#
_symmetry.space_group_name_H-M   'P 1'
#
loop_
_entity.id
_entity.type
_entity.pdbx_description
1 polymer ?
#
loop_
_entity_poly.entity_id
_entity_poly.type
_entity_poly.pdbx_seq_one_letter_code
_entity_poly.pdbx_strand_id
1 'polypeptide(L)' 'MNEISPIVYLDALVMKVRDSHKVRNKAAHLAGGGELDGVKHVFGIWVQTA' A
#
# COMPACT_ATOMS: atom_id res chain seq x y z
N MET A 1 -11.75 23.63 16.56
CA MET A 1 -11.76 22.85 15.31
C MET A 1 -10.74 21.74 15.53
N ASN A 2 -11.19 20.50 15.77
CA ASN A 2 -10.26 19.42 16.11
C ASN A 2 -9.44 19.08 14.86
N GLU A 3 -8.14 19.26 14.95
CA GLU A 3 -7.19 18.91 13.91
C GLU A 3 -7.08 17.38 13.87
N ILE A 4 -7.56 16.77 12.78
CA ILE A 4 -7.51 15.33 12.59
C ILE A 4 -6.25 15.00 11.80
N SER A 5 -5.30 14.34 12.45
CA SER A 5 -4.08 13.82 11.82
C SER A 5 -4.19 12.30 11.66
N PRO A 6 -4.65 11.79 10.51
CA PRO A 6 -4.73 10.35 10.29
C PRO A 6 -3.31 9.76 10.25
N ILE A 7 -3.12 8.63 10.94
CA ILE A 7 -1.86 7.88 10.89
C ILE A 7 -1.90 7.01 9.63
N VAL A 8 -1.00 7.29 8.68
CA VAL A 8 -0.86 6.54 7.41
C VAL A 8 0.44 5.74 7.42
N TYR A 9 0.33 4.44 7.13
CA TYR A 9 1.45 3.53 6.91
C TYR A 9 1.60 3.26 5.42
N LEU A 10 2.80 3.53 4.89
CA LEU A 10 3.22 3.10 3.57
C LEU A 10 4.26 1.98 3.71
N ASP A 11 4.02 0.87 3.02
CA ASP A 11 4.98 -0.22 2.88
C ASP A 11 5.18 -0.54 1.40
N ALA A 12 6.38 -1.00 1.05
CA ALA A 12 6.76 -1.38 -0.30
C ALA A 12 7.35 -2.79 -0.29
N LEU A 13 6.55 -3.77 -0.69
CA LEU A 13 6.99 -5.16 -0.82
C LEU A 13 7.53 -5.40 -2.23
N VAL A 14 8.74 -5.96 -2.34
CA VAL A 14 9.28 -6.42 -3.63
C VAL A 14 8.75 -7.83 -3.92
N MET A 15 7.91 -7.95 -4.94
CA MET A 15 7.30 -9.22 -5.34
C MET A 15 7.74 -9.66 -6.74
N LYS A 16 7.81 -10.99 -6.95
CA LYS A 16 8.09 -11.58 -8.28
C LYS A 16 6.79 -11.63 -9.08
N VAL A 17 6.71 -10.88 -10.18
CA VAL A 17 5.54 -10.83 -11.06
C VAL A 17 5.93 -11.41 -12.42
N ARG A 18 5.14 -12.37 -12.91
CA ARG A 18 5.24 -12.85 -14.28
C ARG A 18 4.46 -11.92 -15.19
N ASP A 19 5.14 -11.37 -16.19
CA ASP A 19 4.59 -10.45 -17.18
C ASP A 19 5.26 -10.74 -18.52
N SER A 20 4.46 -10.88 -19.58
CA SER A 20 4.97 -11.12 -20.95
C SER A 20 6.03 -12.24 -21.02
N HIS A 21 5.70 -13.41 -20.43
CA HIS A 21 6.56 -14.60 -20.31
C HIS A 21 7.87 -14.44 -19.51
N LYS A 22 8.13 -13.29 -18.88
CA LYS A 22 9.30 -13.05 -18.03
C LYS A 22 8.89 -12.80 -16.58
N VAL A 23 9.65 -13.33 -15.63
CA VAL A 23 9.47 -13.03 -14.20
C VAL A 23 10.36 -11.86 -13.83
N ARG A 24 9.76 -10.77 -13.33
CA ARG A 24 10.47 -9.55 -12.92
C ARG A 24 10.14 -9.20 -11.48
N ASN A 25 11.03 -8.47 -10.83
CA ASN A 25 10.74 -7.86 -9.54
C ASN A 25 9.88 -6.62 -9.79
N LYS A 26 8.74 -6.49 -9.09
CA LYS A 26 7.90 -5.28 -9.08
C LYS A 26 7.68 -4.85 -7.63
N ALA A 27 7.59 -3.55 -7.39
CA ALA A 27 7.20 -2.99 -6.10
C ALA A 27 5.67 -3.02 -5.98
N ALA A 28 5.17 -3.53 -4.86
CA ALA A 28 3.79 -3.40 -4.45
C ALA A 28 3.70 -2.46 -3.25
N HIS A 29 2.95 -1.38 -3.44
CA HIS A 29 2.73 -0.37 -2.42
C HIS A 29 1.46 -0.71 -1.64
N LEU A 30 1.59 -0.82 -0.32
CA LEU A 30 0.49 -0.98 0.61
C LEU A 30 0.21 0.36 1.26
N ALA A 31 -1.03 0.83 1.17
CA ALA A 31 -1.49 2.01 1.90
C ALA A 31 -2.55 1.57 2.91
N GLY A 32 -2.29 1.84 4.18
CA GLY A 32 -3.24 1.62 5.27
C GLY A 32 -3.18 2.74 6.29
N GLY A 33 -4.25 2.95 7.03
CA GLY A 33 -4.28 3.95 8.09
C GLY A 33 -5.41 3.72 9.08
N GLY A 34 -5.25 4.30 10.26
CA GLY A 34 -6.27 4.27 11.30
C GLY A 34 -7.14 5.51 11.26
N GLU A 35 -8.45 5.32 11.44
CA GLU A 35 -9.36 6.41 11.81
C GLU A 35 -9.24 6.71 13.31
N LEU A 36 -9.77 7.87 13.75
CA LEU A 36 -9.66 8.34 15.13
C LEU A 36 -10.36 7.43 16.16
N ASP A 37 -11.20 6.51 15.71
CA ASP A 37 -11.89 5.51 16.53
C ASP A 37 -11.06 4.23 16.76
N GLY A 38 -9.85 4.18 16.18
CA GLY A 38 -8.92 3.05 16.33
C GLY A 38 -9.12 1.92 15.31
N VAL A 39 -10.03 2.05 14.35
CA VAL A 39 -10.22 1.05 13.30
C VAL A 39 -9.16 1.25 12.21
N LYS A 40 -8.36 0.21 11.93
CA LYS A 40 -7.37 0.21 10.85
C LYS A 40 -7.99 -0.34 9.57
N HIS A 41 -8.10 0.51 8.55
CA HIS A 41 -8.53 0.10 7.21
C HIS A 41 -7.33 0.01 6.26
N VAL A 42 -7.28 -1.05 5.45
CA VAL A 42 -6.38 -1.15 4.31
C VAL A 42 -7.05 -0.43 3.15
N PHE A 43 -6.48 0.70 2.73
CA PHE A 43 -7.05 1.55 1.67
C PHE A 43 -6.78 0.99 0.26
N GLY A 44 -5.73 0.18 0.09
CA GLY A 44 -5.51 -0.54 -1.16
C GLY A 44 -4.08 -1.08 -1.33
N ILE A 45 -3.93 -1.95 -2.33
CA ILE A 45 -2.66 -2.51 -2.79
C ILE A 45 -2.46 -2.10 -4.25
N TRP A 46 -1.32 -1.52 -4.57
CA TRP A 46 -1.01 -1.06 -5.91
C TRP A 46 0.34 -1.62 -6.35
N VAL A 47 0.33 -2.42 -7.42
CA VAL A 47 1.58 -2.88 -8.05
C VAL A 47 2.05 -1.81 -9.02
N GLN A 48 3.29 -1.38 -8.88
CA GLN A 48 3.89 -0.44 -9.83
C GLN A 48 3.90 -1.05 -11.23
N THR A 49 3.17 -0.43 -12.16
CA THR A 49 3.24 -0.73 -13.59
C THR A 49 4.46 -0.02 -14.17
N ALA A 50 5.18 -0.72 -15.04
CA ALA A 50 6.31 -0.18 -15.78
C ALA A 50 5.82 0.61 -16.99
#